data_AF-A0A554MQG7-F1
#
_entry.id   AF-A0A554MQG7-F1
#
_cell.length_a   1.000
_cell.length_b   1.000
_cell.length_c   1.000
_cell.angle_alpha   90.00
_cell.angle_beta   90.00
_cell.angle_gamma   90.00
#
_symmetry.space_group_name_H-M   'P 1'
#
loop_
_entity.id
_entity.type
_entity.pdbx_description
1 polymer ?
#
loop_
_entity_poly.entity_id
_entity_poly.type
_entity_poly.pdbx_seq_one_letter_code
_entity_poly.pdbx_strand_id
1 'polypeptide(L)'
;MIPTVFLIVFVSLAIVRQTAKGYTVKREIASFEGEIKKLERQNALLEDKLSYYKTVSFLEREARLNLGLKKDDEEVVVVLGQKLGVGVLAAGTVDPKEAYANWEKWFYYFFRKDLIN
;
A
#
# COMPACT_ATOMS: atom_id res chain seq x y z
N MET A 1 -27.38 54.20 40.28
CA MET A 1 -27.63 53.00 39.43
C MET A 1 -26.82 52.99 38.13
N ILE A 2 -26.64 54.10 37.42
CA ILE A 2 -25.83 54.15 36.18
C ILE A 2 -24.32 53.81 36.38
N PRO A 3 -23.62 54.26 37.44
CA PRO A 3 -22.18 53.99 37.57
C PRO A 3 -21.85 52.53 37.89
N THR A 4 -22.76 51.80 38.55
CA THR A 4 -22.58 50.37 38.85
C THR A 4 -22.65 49.52 37.59
N VAL A 5 -23.50 49.89 36.63
CA VAL A 5 -23.59 49.20 35.33
C VAL A 5 -22.30 49.39 34.53
N PHE A 6 -21.75 50.61 34.51
CA PHE A 6 -20.47 50.88 33.85
C PHE A 6 -19.32 50.05 34.45
N LEU A 7 -19.28 49.93 35.78
CA LEU A 7 -18.25 49.17 36.47
C LEU A 7 -18.36 47.67 36.17
N ILE A 8 -19.58 47.13 36.12
CA ILE A 8 -19.84 45.74 35.73
C ILE A 8 -19.40 45.48 34.28
N VAL A 9 -19.75 46.36 33.34
CA VAL A 9 -19.36 46.23 31.93
C VAL A 9 -17.83 46.28 31.79
N PHE A 10 -17.17 47.20 32.47
CA PHE A 10 -15.70 47.30 32.44
C PHE A 10 -15.02 46.03 32.97
N VAL A 11 -15.49 45.51 34.11
CA VAL A 11 -14.98 44.26 34.70
C VAL A 11 -15.23 43.07 33.78
N SER A 12 -16.42 42.96 33.18
CA SER A 12 -16.72 41.88 32.23
C SER A 12 -15.79 41.89 31.00
N LEU A 13 -15.47 43.06 30.45
CA LEU A 13 -14.57 43.19 29.31
C LEU A 13 -13.13 42.81 29.66
N ALA A 14 -12.69 43.12 30.89
CA ALA A 14 -11.37 42.72 31.38
C ALA A 14 -11.26 41.19 31.52
N ILE A 15 -12.30 40.54 32.06
CA ILE A 15 -12.34 39.09 32.24
C ILE A 15 -12.31 38.38 30.88
N VAL A 16 -13.14 38.79 29.93
CA VAL A 16 -13.20 38.18 28.59
C VAL A 16 -11.84 38.23 27.90
N ARG A 17 -11.14 39.37 27.95
CA ARG A 17 -9.79 39.52 27.37
C ARG A 17 -8.76 38.62 28.02
N GLN A 18 -8.86 38.42 29.34
CA GLN A 18 -7.92 37.56 30.07
C GLN A 18 -8.17 36.07 29.79
N THR A 19 -9.43 35.65 29.73
CA THR A 19 -9.77 34.26 29.40
C THR A 19 -9.40 33.90 27.96
N ALA A 20 -9.59 34.82 27.00
CA ALA A 20 -9.24 34.58 25.60
C ALA A 20 -7.75 34.25 25.41
N LYS A 21 -6.86 34.95 26.12
CA LYS A 21 -5.41 34.67 26.09
C LYS A 21 -5.07 33.28 26.61
N GLY A 22 -5.71 32.85 27.71
CA GLY A 22 -5.49 31.52 28.28
C GLY A 22 -5.96 30.38 27.36
N TYR A 23 -7.04 30.58 26.61
CA TYR A 23 -7.53 29.60 25.64
C TYR A 23 -6.61 29.42 24.43
N THR A 24 -6.06 30.51 23.90
CA THR A 24 -5.11 30.44 22.76
C THR A 24 -3.85 29.66 23.13
N VAL A 25 -3.25 29.96 24.30
CA VAL A 25 -2.05 29.27 24.77
C VAL A 25 -2.31 27.78 24.98
N LYS A 26 -3.44 27.40 25.60
CA LYS A 26 -3.80 25.98 25.75
C LYS A 26 -3.98 25.26 24.42
N ARG A 27 -4.54 25.95 23.41
CA ARG A 27 -4.72 25.39 22.06
C ARG A 27 -3.38 25.18 21.36
N GLU A 28 -2.46 26.13 21.51
CA GLU A 28 -1.10 26.01 20.97
C GLU A 28 -0.34 24.85 21.63
N ILE A 29 -0.43 24.71 22.96
CA ILE A 29 0.15 23.58 23.68
C ILE A 29 -0.40 22.25 23.16
N ALA A 30 -1.73 22.13 23.02
CA ALA A 30 -2.36 20.92 22.48
C ALA A 30 -1.94 20.63 21.03
N SER A 31 -1.71 21.67 20.23
CA SER A 31 -1.19 21.54 18.87
C SER A 31 0.24 20.99 18.87
N PHE A 32 1.13 21.57 19.68
CA PHE A 32 2.52 21.12 19.80
C PHE A 32 2.62 19.69 20.35
N GLU A 33 1.81 19.33 21.36
CA GLU A 33 1.73 17.96 21.86
C GLU A 33 1.27 16.97 20.77
N GLY A 34 0.32 17.38 19.93
CA GLY A 34 -0.12 16.59 18.79
C GLY A 34 0.98 16.39 17.75
N GLU A 35 1.76 17.43 17.49
CA GLU A 35 2.88 17.40 16.55
C GLU A 35 4.03 16.50 17.05
N ILE A 36 4.36 16.57 18.35
CA ILE A 36 5.33 15.68 18.99
C ILE A 36 4.91 14.21 18.83
N LYS A 37 3.65 13.87 19.16
CA LYS A 37 3.14 12.50 19.00
C LYS A 37 3.19 12.00 17.55
N LYS A 38 2.96 12.90 16.59
CA LYS A 38 3.07 12.58 15.16
C LYS A 38 4.52 12.29 14.78
N LEU A 39 5.46 13.12 15.22
CA LEU A 39 6.89 12.94 14.98
C LEU A 39 7.43 11.65 15.61
N GLU A 40 7.03 11.32 16.84
CA GLU A 40 7.40 10.06 17.51
C GLU A 40 6.92 8.84 16.72
N ARG A 41 5.67 8.83 16.25
CA ARG A 41 5.13 7.75 15.41
C ARG A 41 5.89 7.63 14.09
N GLN A 42 6.22 8.75 13.47
CA GLN A 42 7.02 8.75 12.25
C GLN A 42 8.40 8.16 12.52
N ASN A 43 9.07 8.58 13.58
CA ASN A 43 10.39 8.07 13.93
C ASN A 43 10.37 6.54 14.15
N ALA A 44 9.40 6.03 14.93
CA ALA A 44 9.23 4.59 15.14
C ALA A 44 9.00 3.81 13.82
N LEU A 45 8.20 4.36 12.89
CA LEU A 45 7.99 3.76 11.56
C LEU A 45 9.27 3.78 10.70
N LEU A 46 10.06 4.85 10.79
CA LEU A 46 11.35 4.92 10.09
C LEU A 46 12.36 3.94 10.67
N GLU A 47 12.41 3.78 11.99
CA GLU A 47 13.26 2.79 12.65
C GLU A 47 12.88 1.36 12.27
N ASP A 48 11.59 1.03 12.21
CA ASP A 48 11.12 -0.28 11.76
C ASP A 48 11.53 -0.58 10.30
N LYS A 49 11.36 0.40 9.40
CA LYS A 49 11.84 0.28 8.01
C LYS A 49 13.36 0.14 7.94
N LEU A 50 14.09 0.87 8.77
CA LEU A 50 15.54 0.78 8.82
C LEU A 50 15.98 -0.60 9.32
N SER A 51 15.27 -1.15 10.31
CA SER A 51 15.47 -2.53 10.79
C SER A 51 15.26 -3.54 9.65
N TYR A 52 14.19 -3.38 8.87
CA TYR A 52 13.93 -4.21 7.69
C TYR A 52 15.08 -4.15 6.66
N TYR A 53 15.57 -2.94 6.34
CA TYR A 53 16.69 -2.78 5.39
C TYR A 53 18.03 -3.31 5.93
N LYS A 54 18.25 -3.26 7.24
CA LYS A 54 19.44 -3.84 7.89
C LYS A 54 19.39 -5.37 7.96
N THR A 55 18.23 -5.98 7.70
CA THR A 55 18.10 -7.44 7.76
C THR A 55 18.77 -8.09 6.55
N VAL A 56 19.49 -9.20 6.79
CA VAL A 56 20.19 -9.98 5.75
C VAL A 56 19.28 -10.38 4.58
N SER A 57 17.97 -10.53 4.83
CA SER A 57 16.96 -10.81 3.80
C SER A 57 16.81 -9.74 2.73
N PHE A 58 17.00 -8.45 3.08
CA PHE A 58 16.95 -7.37 2.11
C PHE A 58 18.22 -7.35 1.25
N LEU A 59 19.38 -7.54 1.88
CA LEU A 59 20.66 -7.69 1.18
C LEU A 59 20.65 -8.89 0.23
N GLU A 60 20.09 -10.02 0.66
CA GLU A 60 19.97 -11.22 -0.17
C GLU A 60 19.00 -11.01 -1.34
N ARG A 61 17.91 -10.26 -1.15
CA ARG A 61 17.00 -9.88 -2.23
C ARG A 61 17.65 -8.95 -3.24
N GLU A 62 18.34 -7.91 -2.79
CA GLU A 62 19.11 -6.99 -3.64
C GLU A 62 20.22 -7.74 -4.40
N ALA A 63 20.93 -8.68 -3.76
CA ALA A 63 21.96 -9.49 -4.42
C ALA A 63 21.37 -10.42 -5.49
N ARG A 64 20.21 -11.06 -5.22
CA ARG A 64 19.49 -11.88 -6.20
C ARG A 64 19.01 -11.05 -7.39
N LEU A 65 18.52 -9.82 -7.14
CA LEU A 65 17.97 -8.94 -8.19
C LEU A 65 19.07 -8.27 -9.02
N ASN A 66 20.12 -7.75 -8.39
CA ASN A 66 21.15 -6.94 -9.06
C ASN A 66 22.34 -7.77 -9.57
N LEU A 67 22.69 -8.85 -8.89
CA LEU A 67 23.87 -9.65 -9.19
C LEU A 67 23.53 -11.06 -9.71
N GLY A 68 22.24 -11.41 -9.74
CA GLY A 68 21.81 -12.79 -10.04
C GLY A 68 22.40 -13.81 -9.06
N LEU A 69 22.88 -13.35 -7.89
CA LEU A 69 23.61 -14.17 -6.94
C LEU A 69 22.67 -15.19 -6.29
N LYS A 70 23.16 -16.42 -6.25
CA LYS A 70 22.43 -17.60 -5.84
C LYS A 70 23.21 -18.25 -4.69
N LYS A 71 22.52 -18.76 -3.67
CA LYS A 71 23.19 -19.52 -2.61
C LYS A 71 23.80 -20.79 -3.20
N ASP A 72 24.98 -21.19 -2.71
CA ASP A 72 25.70 -22.38 -3.16
C ASP A 72 24.87 -23.68 -3.04
N ASP A 73 23.86 -23.67 -2.16
CA ASP A 73 22.98 -24.80 -1.83
C ASP A 73 21.59 -24.74 -2.51
N GLU A 74 21.41 -23.85 -3.49
CA GLU A 74 20.16 -23.74 -4.26
C GLU A 74 20.35 -24.48 -5.59
N GLU A 75 19.44 -25.36 -6.01
CA GLU A 75 19.50 -26.04 -7.32
C GLU A 75 18.67 -25.22 -8.33
N VAL A 76 19.28 -24.74 -9.42
CA VAL A 76 18.55 -24.02 -10.48
C VAL A 76 18.26 -25.07 -11.53
N VAL A 77 17.00 -25.50 -11.55
CA VAL A 77 16.46 -26.20 -12.70
C VAL A 77 16.25 -25.15 -13.78
N VAL A 78 17.28 -24.96 -14.61
CA VAL A 78 17.05 -24.34 -15.92
C VAL A 78 16.17 -25.33 -16.66
N VAL A 79 14.88 -25.02 -16.79
CA VAL A 79 14.06 -25.61 -17.83
C VAL A 79 14.59 -25.01 -19.13
N LEU A 80 15.78 -25.48 -19.55
CA LEU A 80 16.09 -25.57 -20.97
C LEU A 80 14.87 -26.28 -21.49
N GLY A 81 14.14 -25.63 -22.38
CA GLY A 81 13.09 -26.28 -23.12
C GLY A 81 13.69 -27.58 -23.63
N GLN A 82 13.45 -28.66 -22.89
CA GLN A 82 13.19 -29.95 -23.44
C GLN A 82 12.34 -29.57 -24.62
N LYS A 83 12.85 -29.82 -25.83
CA LYS A 83 12.06 -29.73 -27.05
C LYS A 83 10.76 -30.44 -26.67
N LEU A 84 9.76 -29.65 -26.25
CA LEU A 84 8.42 -30.12 -26.00
C LEU A 84 8.11 -30.68 -27.36
N GLY A 85 8.00 -32.01 -27.38
CA GLY A 85 8.21 -32.79 -28.57
C GLY A 85 7.55 -32.08 -29.74
N VAL A 86 8.25 -32.07 -30.86
CA VAL A 86 7.62 -31.87 -32.16
C VAL A 86 6.64 -33.05 -32.34
N GLY A 87 5.57 -33.07 -31.55
CA GLY A 87 4.28 -33.54 -31.96
C GLY A 87 3.86 -32.50 -32.95
N VAL A 88 4.15 -32.80 -34.21
CA VAL A 88 3.52 -32.28 -35.41
C VAL A 88 2.23 -31.54 -35.05
N LEU A 89 2.32 -30.22 -34.82
CA LEU A 89 1.21 -29.36 -35.14
C LEU A 89 1.38 -29.17 -36.63
N ALA A 90 0.81 -30.13 -37.35
CA ALA A 90 0.46 -29.95 -38.74
C ALA A 90 -0.07 -28.52 -38.87
N ALA A 91 0.30 -27.87 -39.96
CA ALA A 91 -0.47 -26.77 -40.50
C ALA A 91 -1.90 -27.32 -40.71
N GLY A 92 -2.68 -27.33 -39.63
CA GLY A 92 -4.11 -27.53 -39.65
C GLY A 92 -4.63 -26.28 -40.28
N THR A 93 -4.93 -26.40 -41.57
CA THR A 93 -5.85 -25.54 -42.28
C THR A 93 -6.87 -24.99 -41.29
N VAL A 94 -6.86 -23.67 -41.09
CA VAL A 94 -7.88 -22.98 -40.31
C VAL A 94 -9.20 -23.28 -41.01
N ASP A 95 -9.94 -24.25 -40.50
CA ASP A 95 -11.29 -24.52 -40.93
C ASP A 95 -12.10 -23.24 -40.56
N PRO A 96 -12.72 -22.55 -41.53
CA PRO A 96 -13.35 -21.25 -41.31
C PRO A 96 -14.55 -21.28 -40.33
N LYS A 97 -14.84 -22.43 -39.73
CA LYS A 97 -15.88 -22.60 -38.70
C LYS A 97 -15.48 -22.18 -37.28
N GLU A 98 -14.22 -21.83 -37.01
CA GLU A 98 -13.77 -21.51 -35.64
C GLU A 98 -13.37 -20.05 -35.40
N ALA A 99 -14.10 -19.11 -36.00
CA ALA A 99 -13.97 -17.67 -35.71
C ALA A 99 -14.72 -17.25 -34.42
N TYR A 100 -14.62 -18.04 -33.35
CA TYR A 100 -15.19 -17.65 -32.05
C TYR A 100 -14.16 -16.89 -31.23
N ALA A 101 -14.61 -15.81 -30.60
CA ALA A 101 -13.77 -15.02 -29.72
C ALA A 101 -13.39 -15.87 -28.48
N ASN A 102 -12.22 -15.60 -27.90
CA ASN A 102 -11.67 -16.44 -26.83
C ASN A 102 -12.65 -16.63 -25.65
N TRP A 103 -13.42 -15.60 -25.30
CA TRP A 103 -14.41 -15.68 -24.21
C TRP A 103 -15.56 -16.65 -24.49
N GLU A 104 -15.97 -16.79 -25.76
CA GLU A 104 -16.99 -17.76 -26.16
C GLU A 104 -16.47 -19.18 -25.97
N LYS A 105 -15.21 -19.44 -26.32
CA LYS A 105 -14.58 -20.77 -26.12
C LYS A 105 -14.59 -21.19 -24.65
N TRP A 106 -14.28 -20.26 -23.74
CA TRP A 106 -14.37 -20.51 -22.30
C TRP A 106 -15.80 -20.81 -21.87
N PHE A 107 -16.78 -20.05 -22.37
CA PHE A 107 -18.18 -20.28 -22.07
C PHE A 107 -18.67 -21.66 -22.55
N TYR A 108 -18.31 -22.07 -23.77
CA TYR A 108 -18.61 -23.42 -24.27
C TYR A 108 -17.96 -24.51 -23.42
N TYR A 109 -16.70 -24.33 -23.03
CA TYR A 109 -15.97 -25.31 -22.22
C TYR A 109 -16.63 -25.54 -20.86
N PHE A 110 -17.09 -24.47 -20.20
CA PHE A 110 -17.67 -24.56 -18.86
C PHE A 110 -19.15 -24.93 -18.85
N PHE A 111 -19.91 -24.65 -19.91
CA PHE A 111 -21.38 -24.76 -19.89
C PHE A 111 -21.98 -25.66 -20.99
N ARG A 112 -21.17 -26.25 -21.89
CA ARG A 112 -21.63 -27.23 -22.91
C ARG A 112 -21.01 -28.63 -22.77
N LYS A 113 -20.43 -28.97 -21.61
CA LYS A 113 -19.92 -30.31 -21.34
C LYS A 113 -21.02 -31.37 -21.10
N ASP A 114 -22.30 -31.01 -21.27
CA ASP A 114 -23.43 -31.86 -20.86
C ASP A 114 -24.30 -32.36 -22.03
N LEU A 115 -23.91 -32.12 -23.29
CA LEU A 115 -24.71 -32.49 -24.49
C LEU A 115 -23.97 -33.36 -25.52
N ILE A 116 -22.90 -34.06 -25.11
CA ILE A 116 -22.27 -35.09 -25.95
C ILE A 116 -22.06 -36.34 -25.07
N ASN A 117 -23.09 -37.19 -25.07
CA ASN A 117 -22.99 -38.62 -24.80
C ASN A 117 -23.23 -39.34 -26.12
#